data_AF-A0AAN8CS88-F1
#
_entry.id   AF-A0AAN8CS88-F1
#
_cell.length_a   1.000
_cell.length_b   1.000
_cell.length_c   1.000
_cell.angle_alpha   90.00
_cell.angle_beta   90.00
_cell.angle_gamma   90.00
#
_symmetry.space_group_name_H-M   'P 1'
#
loop_
_entity.id
_entity.type
_entity.pdbx_description
1 polymer ?
#
loop_
_entity_poly.entity_id
_entity_poly.type
_entity_poly.pdbx_seq_one_letter_code
_entity_poly.pdbx_strand_id
1 'polypeptide(L)'
;MIYLKTNNRSIADWLKPPDTWFLLDFIKPEFLLLRTLARCIIMWDEILPNTEWVKSNIPQIMRGTFDPSEDINMETMAQAQDYITAGACMALGLRFAGSANSDAFDCLYEFARNFMKIMSFAGTAAVQTGYYNLQTGLSMILLAMSMVMSGTGNLKVLQLCRFFHKRTGGEMNYGFHMAHHMALGLLFLGGGRYTLSTSNSAIAALLCALYPHFPAHSTDNRYHLQALRHLAVLAAEPRLLVPVDVDSLKPCYALLEVTYKETKWYDETTVELMAPTMLPELHLLKKVKVKGPRYWELSVDLSKETQHLKSILCRDGVLYVKLRAGQLPYKDDPQGWKSLLASTVNRRNSGVRAFKPEAISTFTSEPALVSFAEFFCKTSEEIKQRDDTLVLFSAMLYECVTQECPEMLPTYIAIEQAVGALRRKDLLQTFPLWQMRLVVELWDSRVQRGPNNRHDALLTSEFLPVMKNMVDVALDSWLKENSSVLRSYMRGEALPQNGQSMALACFLVYRSIPCLRNTHTQLESCSSLGDVLSRSSQLRIPLRDLLRLVPVLLGSASGAFPLQAF
;
A
#
# COMPACT_ATOMS: atom_id res chain seq x y z
N MET A 1 24.32 21.56 25.77
CA MET A 1 24.03 20.14 26.08
C MET A 1 23.38 19.93 27.43
N ILE A 2 23.86 20.52 28.53
CA ILE A 2 23.24 20.40 29.87
C ILE A 2 21.75 20.75 29.85
N TYR A 3 21.38 21.82 29.15
CA TYR A 3 20.01 22.33 29.04
C TYR A 3 19.28 21.94 27.73
N LEU A 4 19.70 20.85 27.10
CA LEU A 4 19.13 20.37 25.82
C LEU A 4 17.62 20.12 25.95
N LYS A 5 16.80 20.76 25.09
CA LYS A 5 15.32 20.63 25.06
C LYS A 5 14.61 20.95 26.38
N THR A 6 15.22 21.79 27.22
CA THR A 6 14.63 22.17 28.53
C THR A 6 13.77 23.44 28.46
N ASN A 7 13.86 24.21 27.37
CA ASN A 7 13.22 25.52 27.21
C ASN A 7 13.51 26.51 28.35
N ASN A 8 14.69 26.41 28.97
CA ASN A 8 15.10 27.32 30.04
C ASN A 8 15.49 28.70 29.48
N ARG A 9 14.53 29.64 29.54
CA ARG A 9 14.68 31.00 29.03
C ARG A 9 15.82 31.78 29.70
N SER A 10 16.00 31.64 31.01
CA SER A 10 17.02 32.37 31.76
C SER A 10 18.42 32.18 31.18
N ILE A 11 18.73 30.98 30.69
CA ILE A 11 20.03 30.65 30.09
C ILE A 11 20.03 30.91 28.58
N ALA A 12 18.92 30.63 27.91
CA ALA A 12 18.78 30.87 26.48
C ALA A 12 18.91 32.37 26.14
N ASP A 13 18.42 33.26 27.00
CA ASP A 13 18.48 34.71 26.80
C ASP A 13 19.90 35.25 26.93
N TRP A 14 20.74 34.65 27.77
CA TRP A 14 22.17 34.98 27.86
C TRP A 14 22.96 34.56 26.62
N LEU A 15 22.45 33.56 25.91
CA LEU A 15 22.99 33.08 24.63
C LEU A 15 22.35 33.78 23.44
N LYS A 16 21.54 34.82 23.63
CA LYS A 16 21.04 35.63 22.52
C LYS A 16 22.22 36.36 21.85
N PRO A 17 22.24 36.48 20.51
CA PRO A 17 23.18 37.39 19.87
C PRO A 17 23.00 38.80 20.44
N PRO A 18 24.08 39.53 20.74
CA PRO A 18 23.96 40.84 21.35
C PRO A 18 23.29 41.83 20.40
N ASP A 19 22.45 42.69 20.96
CA ASP A 19 21.65 43.66 20.20
C ASP A 19 22.38 45.02 20.02
N THR A 20 23.67 45.15 20.37
CA THR A 20 24.46 46.39 20.23
C THR A 20 25.75 46.20 19.42
N TRP A 21 26.12 47.19 18.60
CA TRP A 21 27.33 47.16 17.75
C TRP A 21 28.60 46.88 18.53
N PHE A 22 28.79 47.64 19.62
CA PHE A 22 29.95 47.50 20.47
C PHE A 22 30.14 46.06 20.95
N LEU A 23 29.07 45.38 21.38
CA LEU A 23 29.16 44.00 21.85
C LEU A 23 29.37 42.98 20.72
N LEU A 24 28.88 43.26 19.51
CA LEU A 24 29.11 42.41 18.35
C LEU A 24 30.60 42.40 17.96
N ASP A 25 31.28 43.54 18.03
CA ASP A 25 32.71 43.64 17.71
C ASP A 25 33.62 42.83 18.66
N PHE A 26 33.19 42.58 19.90
CA PHE A 26 33.95 41.72 20.84
C PHE A 26 33.89 40.24 20.51
N ILE A 27 32.91 39.80 19.69
CA ILE A 27 32.65 38.38 19.46
C ILE A 27 33.02 38.03 18.03
N LYS A 28 33.91 37.03 17.88
CA LYS A 28 34.19 36.47 16.55
C LYS A 28 32.90 35.90 15.95
N PRO A 29 32.62 36.15 14.66
CA PRO A 29 31.35 35.78 14.03
C PRO A 29 31.12 34.26 14.03
N GLU A 30 32.19 33.47 13.99
CA GLU A 30 32.18 32.02 14.16
C GLU A 30 31.51 31.55 15.48
N PHE A 31 31.74 32.28 16.59
CA PHE A 31 31.10 31.99 17.87
C PHE A 31 29.64 32.44 17.90
N LEU A 32 29.23 33.41 17.07
CA LEU A 32 27.81 33.78 16.93
C LEU A 32 26.99 32.64 16.34
N LEU A 33 27.55 31.86 15.42
CA LEU A 33 26.90 30.65 14.90
C LEU A 33 26.65 29.65 16.03
N LEU A 34 27.70 29.31 16.80
CA LEU A 34 27.59 28.35 17.91
C LEU A 34 26.64 28.84 19.01
N ARG A 35 26.66 30.15 19.31
CA ARG A 35 25.79 30.78 20.29
C ARG A 35 24.32 30.72 19.85
N THR A 36 24.03 31.07 18.60
CA THR A 36 22.68 30.98 18.02
C THR A 36 22.19 29.54 18.01
N LEU A 37 23.05 28.60 17.55
CA LEU A 37 22.76 27.17 17.55
C LEU A 37 22.45 26.66 18.97
N ALA A 38 23.28 27.00 19.96
CA ALA A 38 23.10 26.59 21.35
C ALA A 38 21.78 27.12 21.94
N ARG A 39 21.44 28.39 21.67
CA ARG A 39 20.16 28.98 22.07
C ARG A 39 18.98 28.22 21.49
N CYS A 40 18.98 27.98 20.17
CA CYS A 40 17.90 27.26 19.49
C CYS A 40 17.74 25.82 20.01
N ILE A 41 18.84 25.13 20.33
CA ILE A 41 18.82 23.76 20.87
C ILE A 41 18.24 23.71 22.31
N ILE A 42 18.43 24.77 23.10
CA ILE A 42 17.79 24.91 24.42
C ILE A 42 16.29 25.15 24.24
N MET A 43 15.92 26.08 23.36
CA MET A 43 14.55 26.46 23.00
C MET A 43 14.00 25.60 21.85
N TRP A 44 14.06 24.28 22.03
CA TRP A 44 13.78 23.30 20.98
C TRP A 44 12.35 23.36 20.44
N ASP A 45 11.39 23.70 21.31
CA ASP A 45 9.97 23.67 20.96
C ASP A 45 9.54 24.86 20.10
N GLU A 46 10.33 25.95 20.12
CA GLU A 46 10.07 27.18 19.36
C GLU A 46 10.60 27.11 17.92
N ILE A 47 11.30 26.04 17.53
CA ILE A 47 11.88 25.89 16.18
C ILE A 47 10.78 25.61 15.15
N LEU A 48 10.61 26.52 14.19
CA LEU A 48 9.62 26.41 13.11
C LEU A 48 10.29 26.31 11.73
N PRO A 49 9.75 25.49 10.81
CA PRO A 49 10.30 25.30 9.47
C PRO A 49 9.85 26.39 8.49
N ASN A 50 10.04 27.66 8.84
CA ASN A 50 9.72 28.79 7.97
C ASN A 50 10.85 29.82 7.93
N THR A 51 10.89 30.62 6.86
CA THR A 51 11.95 31.62 6.64
C THR A 51 11.87 32.77 7.63
N GLU A 52 10.66 33.09 8.09
CA GLU A 52 10.39 34.11 9.11
C GLU A 52 11.06 33.77 10.44
N TRP A 53 10.99 32.51 10.88
CA TRP A 53 11.62 32.04 12.10
C TRP A 53 13.14 32.11 12.00
N VAL A 54 13.73 31.69 10.88
CA VAL A 54 15.18 31.80 10.68
C VAL A 54 15.61 33.27 10.77
N LYS A 55 14.89 34.17 10.07
CA LYS A 55 15.14 35.62 10.13
C LYS A 55 14.88 36.21 11.52
N SER A 56 13.98 35.62 12.31
CA SER A 56 13.62 36.08 13.67
C SER A 56 14.80 36.03 14.66
N ASN A 57 15.80 35.19 14.38
CA ASN A 57 17.00 35.07 15.22
C ASN A 57 18.03 36.19 14.98
N ILE A 58 17.88 36.98 13.90
CA ILE A 58 18.77 38.10 13.59
C ILE A 58 18.40 39.30 14.48
N PRO A 59 19.33 39.90 15.25
CA PRO A 59 19.10 41.08 16.07
C PRO A 59 18.39 42.23 15.32
N GLN A 60 17.55 43.00 16.03
CA GLN A 60 16.83 44.14 15.44
C GLN A 60 17.77 45.22 14.89
N ILE A 61 18.93 45.39 15.53
CA ILE A 61 19.97 46.35 15.10
C ILE A 61 20.46 46.08 13.66
N MET A 62 20.36 44.85 13.19
CA MET A 62 20.75 44.44 11.83
C MET A 62 19.58 44.45 10.84
N ARG A 63 18.34 44.67 11.30
CA ARG A 63 17.13 44.75 10.45
C ARG A 63 16.67 46.18 10.18
N GLY A 64 17.18 47.17 10.91
CA GLY A 64 16.82 48.58 10.77
C GLY A 64 17.49 49.28 9.59
N THR A 65 16.94 50.42 9.17
CA THR A 65 17.60 51.37 8.26
C THR A 65 18.72 52.09 8.99
N PHE A 66 19.94 52.00 8.45
CA PHE A 66 21.13 52.64 9.02
C PHE A 66 21.10 54.15 8.83
N ASP A 67 21.40 54.90 9.89
CA ASP A 67 21.81 56.30 9.76
C ASP A 67 23.25 56.33 9.23
N PRO A 68 23.53 56.98 8.08
CA PRO A 68 24.83 56.95 7.41
C PRO A 68 25.96 57.73 8.15
N SER A 69 25.72 58.12 9.40
CA SER A 69 26.62 58.94 10.24
C SER A 69 27.48 58.15 11.22
N GLU A 70 27.24 56.86 11.41
CA GLU A 70 28.08 56.00 12.24
C GLU A 70 29.12 55.28 11.35
N ASP A 71 30.40 55.33 11.73
CA ASP A 71 31.49 54.56 11.09
C ASP A 71 31.31 53.05 11.40
N ILE A 72 30.25 52.45 10.87
CA ILE A 72 29.93 51.04 11.09
C ILE A 72 30.72 50.20 10.09
N ASN A 73 31.46 49.22 10.59
CA ASN A 73 32.11 48.24 9.74
C ASN A 73 31.05 47.30 9.11
N MET A 74 30.62 47.66 7.89
CA MET A 74 29.63 46.92 7.10
C MET A 74 30.04 45.45 6.87
N GLU A 75 31.34 45.16 6.86
CA GLU A 75 31.86 43.79 6.69
C GLU A 75 31.57 42.92 7.92
N THR A 76 31.86 43.41 9.13
CA THR A 76 31.55 42.69 10.37
C THR A 76 30.05 42.40 10.50
N MET A 77 29.22 43.35 10.09
CA MET A 77 27.77 43.21 10.09
C MET A 77 27.32 42.09 9.15
N ALA A 78 27.77 42.10 7.89
CA ALA A 78 27.42 41.08 6.92
C ALA A 78 27.86 39.68 7.39
N GLN A 79 29.09 39.57 7.91
CA GLN A 79 29.61 38.32 8.47
C GLN A 79 28.77 37.82 9.66
N ALA A 80 28.43 38.69 10.61
CA ALA A 80 27.58 38.32 11.74
C ALA A 80 26.21 37.81 11.28
N GLN A 81 25.61 38.45 10.28
CA GLN A 81 24.31 38.04 9.74
C GLN A 81 24.38 36.65 9.11
N ASP A 82 25.42 36.40 8.32
CA ASP A 82 25.62 35.13 7.64
C ASP A 82 25.81 33.97 8.62
N TYR A 83 26.64 34.16 9.66
CA TYR A 83 26.89 33.14 10.69
C TYR A 83 25.68 32.89 11.60
N ILE A 84 24.92 33.93 11.97
CA ILE A 84 23.67 33.78 12.74
C ILE A 84 22.65 33.00 11.91
N THR A 85 22.50 33.34 10.62
CA THR A 85 21.60 32.64 9.71
C THR A 85 22.01 31.18 9.53
N ALA A 86 23.30 30.90 9.32
CA ALA A 86 23.83 29.55 9.21
C ALA A 86 23.61 28.74 10.51
N GLY A 87 23.76 29.36 11.69
CA GLY A 87 23.50 28.73 12.99
C GLY A 87 22.03 28.37 13.20
N ALA A 88 21.12 29.26 12.80
CA ALA A 88 19.68 28.99 12.83
C ALA A 88 19.28 27.88 11.83
N CYS A 89 19.83 27.89 10.62
CA CYS A 89 19.65 26.82 9.63
C CYS A 89 20.17 25.47 10.14
N MET A 90 21.32 25.45 10.82
CA MET A 90 21.87 24.24 11.41
C MET A 90 20.97 23.69 12.54
N ALA A 91 20.41 24.57 13.38
CA ALA A 91 19.43 24.17 14.40
C ALA A 91 18.16 23.57 13.77
N LEU A 92 17.67 24.18 12.68
CA LEU A 92 16.55 23.65 11.91
C LEU A 92 16.86 22.24 11.35
N GLY A 93 18.07 22.05 10.83
CA GLY A 93 18.55 20.76 10.35
C GLY A 93 18.61 19.68 11.43
N LEU A 94 19.04 20.04 12.65
CA LEU A 94 19.04 19.12 13.80
C LEU A 94 17.61 18.79 14.28
N ARG A 95 16.69 19.75 14.24
CA ARG A 95 15.28 19.56 14.67
C ARG A 95 14.52 18.58 13.79
N PHE A 96 14.75 18.65 12.48
CA PHE A 96 14.07 17.86 11.46
C PHE A 96 14.98 16.80 10.83
N ALA A 97 16.04 16.39 11.53
CA ALA A 97 16.98 15.39 11.04
C ALA A 97 16.26 14.08 10.70
N GLY A 98 16.47 13.57 9.49
CA GLY A 98 15.87 12.33 9.00
C GLY A 98 14.35 12.33 8.97
N SER A 99 13.69 13.50 8.96
CA SER A 99 12.22 13.62 8.91
C SER A 99 11.70 13.77 7.48
N ALA A 100 12.55 14.14 6.52
CA ALA A 100 12.18 14.41 5.13
C ALA A 100 11.04 15.44 4.97
N ASN A 101 10.96 16.41 5.89
CA ASN A 101 9.96 17.48 5.85
C ASN A 101 10.21 18.41 4.64
N SER A 102 9.19 18.62 3.81
CA SER A 102 9.23 19.50 2.63
C SER A 102 9.48 20.95 3.00
N ASP A 103 8.80 21.47 4.02
CA ASP A 103 8.82 22.90 4.35
C ASP A 103 10.19 23.32 4.87
N ALA A 104 10.78 22.48 5.74
CA ALA A 104 12.13 22.68 6.24
C ALA A 104 13.17 22.64 5.11
N PHE A 105 12.97 21.74 4.13
CA PHE A 105 13.85 21.62 2.98
C PHE A 105 13.75 22.84 2.05
N ASP A 106 12.53 23.28 1.71
CA ASP A 106 12.34 24.43 0.83
C ASP A 106 12.88 25.72 1.46
N CYS A 107 12.67 25.91 2.77
CA CYS A 107 13.26 27.00 3.55
C CYS A 107 14.80 26.98 3.46
N LEU A 108 15.44 25.85 3.78
CA LEU A 108 16.90 25.74 3.72
C LEU A 108 17.45 25.90 2.31
N TYR A 109 16.72 25.40 1.30
CA TYR A 109 17.09 25.52 -0.11
C TYR A 109 17.04 26.97 -0.59
N GLU A 110 16.05 27.76 -0.14
CA GLU A 110 15.99 29.19 -0.40
C GLU A 110 17.23 29.92 0.15
N PHE A 111 17.60 29.67 1.41
CA PHE A 111 18.80 30.25 2.00
C PHE A 111 20.08 29.82 1.27
N ALA A 112 20.22 28.54 0.92
CA ALA A 112 21.35 28.06 0.13
C ALA A 112 21.46 28.79 -1.21
N ARG A 113 20.34 29.00 -1.92
CA ARG A 113 20.31 29.77 -3.17
C ARG A 113 20.70 31.22 -2.98
N ASN A 114 20.27 31.86 -1.88
CA ASN A 114 20.63 33.24 -1.58
C ASN A 114 22.14 33.36 -1.34
N PHE A 115 22.75 32.46 -0.55
CA PHE A 115 24.20 32.40 -0.34
C PHE A 115 24.96 32.18 -1.66
N MET A 116 24.48 31.27 -2.52
CA MET A 116 25.09 31.04 -3.84
C MET A 116 25.00 32.27 -4.76
N LYS A 117 23.88 33.01 -4.74
CA LYS A 117 23.73 34.25 -5.51
C LYS A 117 24.74 35.31 -5.06
N ILE A 118 24.87 35.49 -3.75
CA ILE A 118 25.83 36.44 -3.16
C ILE A 118 27.26 36.08 -3.61
N MET A 119 27.64 34.79 -3.56
CA MET A 119 28.94 34.34 -4.05
C MET A 119 29.16 34.54 -5.56
N SER A 120 28.09 34.45 -6.37
CA SER A 120 28.20 34.62 -7.83
C SER A 120 28.29 36.09 -8.26
N PHE A 121 27.66 37.00 -7.50
CA PHE A 121 27.69 38.45 -7.76
C PHE A 121 28.97 39.12 -7.23
N ALA A 122 29.72 38.43 -6.37
CA ALA A 122 30.96 38.84 -5.71
C ALA A 122 32.21 38.87 -6.63
N GLY A 123 32.10 39.38 -7.86
CA GLY A 123 33.23 39.61 -8.77
C GLY A 123 34.05 40.87 -8.46
N THR A 124 33.76 41.58 -7.37
CA THR A 124 34.40 42.85 -6.97
C THR A 124 35.27 42.70 -5.71
N ALA A 125 36.40 43.41 -5.69
CA ALA A 125 37.51 43.25 -4.72
C ALA A 125 37.15 43.41 -3.22
N ALA A 126 35.97 43.94 -2.88
CA ALA A 126 35.52 44.12 -1.50
C ALA A 126 34.99 42.83 -0.83
N VAL A 127 34.80 41.73 -1.58
CA VAL A 127 34.23 40.46 -1.08
C VAL A 127 35.27 39.35 -0.89
N GLN A 128 36.53 39.58 -1.28
CA GLN A 128 37.61 38.59 -1.12
C GLN A 128 37.91 38.25 0.34
N THR A 129 37.74 39.18 1.29
CA THR A 129 37.94 38.92 2.72
C THR A 129 36.77 38.17 3.38
N GLY A 130 35.59 38.14 2.77
CA GLY A 130 34.39 37.48 3.29
C GLY A 130 34.05 36.13 2.64
N TYR A 131 34.76 35.73 1.59
CA TYR A 131 34.42 34.53 0.81
C TYR A 131 34.54 33.23 1.64
N TYR A 132 35.57 33.11 2.48
CA TYR A 132 35.72 31.97 3.41
C TYR A 132 34.53 31.84 4.38
N ASN A 133 34.06 32.96 4.90
CA ASN A 133 32.94 33.01 5.85
C ASN A 133 31.63 32.60 5.16
N LEU A 134 31.38 33.12 3.96
CA LEU A 134 30.26 32.73 3.11
C LEU A 134 30.30 31.24 2.76
N GLN A 135 31.48 30.69 2.41
CA GLN A 135 31.65 29.26 2.15
C GLN A 135 31.34 28.42 3.37
N THR A 136 31.83 28.84 4.54
CA THR A 136 31.51 28.18 5.80
C THR A 136 30.00 28.16 6.06
N GLY A 137 29.32 29.30 5.94
CA GLY A 137 27.86 29.38 6.08
C GLY A 137 27.12 28.48 5.10
N LEU A 138 27.55 28.47 3.83
CA LEU A 138 26.95 27.62 2.79
C LEU A 138 27.17 26.13 3.05
N SER A 139 28.37 25.70 3.47
CA SER A 139 28.65 24.33 3.87
C SER A 139 27.79 23.88 5.05
N MET A 140 27.53 24.77 6.01
CA MET A 140 26.64 24.49 7.15
C MET A 140 25.17 24.35 6.73
N ILE A 141 24.69 25.22 5.84
CA ILE A 141 23.33 25.11 5.29
C ILE A 141 23.20 23.82 4.46
N LEU A 142 24.23 23.46 3.69
CA LEU A 142 24.24 22.20 2.94
C LEU A 142 24.18 20.98 3.85
N LEU A 143 24.96 20.97 4.93
CA LEU A 143 24.89 19.92 5.95
C LEU A 143 23.50 19.87 6.60
N ALA A 144 22.91 21.01 6.91
CA ALA A 144 21.54 21.08 7.43
C ALA A 144 20.51 20.47 6.46
N MET A 145 20.58 20.82 5.17
CA MET A 145 19.72 20.23 4.13
C MET A 145 19.89 18.72 4.05
N SER A 146 21.13 18.23 4.05
CA SER A 146 21.42 16.79 4.03
C SER A 146 20.98 16.07 5.29
N MET A 147 21.01 16.72 6.47
CA MET A 147 20.46 16.15 7.70
C MET A 147 18.95 15.96 7.60
N VAL A 148 18.21 16.97 7.13
CA VAL A 148 16.74 16.87 6.99
C VAL A 148 16.36 15.76 6.02
N MET A 149 17.06 15.67 4.89
CA MET A 149 16.83 14.69 3.82
C MET A 149 17.69 13.43 3.96
N SER A 150 18.21 13.13 5.15
CA SER A 150 19.15 12.02 5.34
C SER A 150 18.53 10.67 4.97
N GLY A 151 19.24 9.92 4.12
CA GLY A 151 18.85 8.58 3.65
C GLY A 151 17.93 8.56 2.42
N THR A 152 17.28 9.67 2.05
CA THR A 152 16.30 9.67 0.95
C THR A 152 16.91 9.79 -0.44
N GLY A 153 18.14 10.29 -0.56
CA GLY A 153 18.77 10.48 -1.88
C GLY A 153 18.19 11.65 -2.70
N ASN A 154 17.67 12.71 -2.06
CA ASN A 154 17.05 13.84 -2.75
C ASN A 154 17.92 14.43 -3.89
N LEU A 155 17.34 14.49 -5.10
CA LEU A 155 18.04 14.90 -6.32
C LEU A 155 18.58 16.33 -6.26
N LYS A 156 17.83 17.28 -5.68
CA LYS A 156 18.25 18.70 -5.62
C LYS A 156 19.50 18.85 -4.74
N VAL A 157 19.54 18.17 -3.58
CA VAL A 157 20.71 18.17 -2.68
C VAL A 157 21.91 17.51 -3.35
N LEU A 158 21.70 16.39 -4.04
CA LEU A 158 22.76 15.70 -4.80
C LEU A 158 23.35 16.60 -5.89
N GLN A 159 22.51 17.31 -6.64
CA GLN A 159 22.96 18.26 -7.67
C GLN A 159 23.85 19.35 -7.07
N LEU A 160 23.47 19.91 -5.91
CA LEU A 160 24.28 20.89 -5.18
C LEU A 160 25.61 20.29 -4.71
N CYS A 161 25.58 19.11 -4.08
CA CYS A 161 26.81 18.43 -3.64
C CYS A 161 27.75 18.14 -4.82
N ARG A 162 27.19 17.72 -5.98
CA ARG A 162 27.96 17.48 -7.20
C ARG A 162 28.56 18.76 -7.76
N PHE A 163 27.84 19.87 -7.68
CA PHE A 163 28.35 21.19 -8.08
C PHE A 163 29.57 21.59 -7.23
N PHE A 164 29.48 21.50 -5.91
CA PHE A 164 30.61 21.82 -5.02
C PHE A 164 31.78 20.84 -5.14
N HIS A 165 31.50 19.55 -5.39
CA HIS A 165 32.56 18.56 -5.62
C HIS A 165 33.44 18.91 -6.83
N LYS A 166 32.84 19.39 -7.93
CA LYS A 166 33.58 19.81 -9.13
C LYS A 166 34.40 21.08 -8.94
N ARG A 167 34.14 21.86 -7.88
CA ARG A 167 34.82 23.12 -7.59
C ARG A 167 36.10 22.84 -6.81
N THR A 168 37.17 22.46 -7.51
CA THR A 168 38.46 22.07 -6.92
C THR A 168 39.52 23.19 -6.89
N GLY A 169 39.27 24.32 -7.56
CA GLY A 169 40.20 25.46 -7.62
C GLY A 169 39.81 26.63 -6.71
N GLY A 170 40.79 27.48 -6.40
CA GLY A 170 40.61 28.73 -5.63
C GLY A 170 40.66 28.56 -4.12
N GLU A 171 39.79 29.27 -3.40
CA GLU A 171 39.70 29.31 -1.93
C GLU A 171 39.02 28.08 -1.30
N MET A 172 38.83 27.00 -2.06
CA MET A 172 38.26 25.74 -1.57
C MET A 172 39.34 24.91 -0.85
N ASN A 173 39.28 24.85 0.47
CA ASN A 173 40.22 24.08 1.28
C ASN A 173 39.78 22.62 1.50
N TYR A 174 40.65 21.83 2.15
CA TYR A 174 40.36 20.43 2.48
C TYR A 174 39.07 20.29 3.30
N GLY A 175 38.88 21.18 4.28
CA GLY A 175 37.74 21.18 5.18
C GLY A 175 36.39 21.37 4.50
N PHE A 176 36.29 22.26 3.51
CA PHE A 176 35.07 22.45 2.75
C PHE A 176 34.75 21.22 1.90
N HIS A 177 35.75 20.62 1.24
CA HIS A 177 35.55 19.34 0.56
C HIS A 177 35.05 18.26 1.52
N MET A 178 35.63 18.18 2.73
CA MET A 178 35.16 17.27 3.78
C MET A 178 33.69 17.54 4.14
N ALA A 179 33.29 18.80 4.37
CA ALA A 179 31.92 19.18 4.70
C ALA A 179 30.93 18.78 3.59
N HIS A 180 31.24 19.10 2.33
CA HIS A 180 30.41 18.77 1.17
C HIS A 180 30.27 17.25 0.99
N HIS A 181 31.34 16.49 1.21
CA HIS A 181 31.31 15.03 1.12
C HIS A 181 30.62 14.37 2.31
N MET A 182 30.70 14.94 3.51
CA MET A 182 29.86 14.52 4.62
C MET A 182 28.38 14.78 4.34
N ALA A 183 28.03 15.92 3.75
CA ALA A 183 26.65 16.21 3.33
C ALA A 183 26.15 15.19 2.30
N LEU A 184 26.98 14.81 1.33
CA LEU A 184 26.67 13.74 0.37
C LEU A 184 26.51 12.38 1.06
N GLY A 185 27.42 12.05 2.00
CA GLY A 185 27.35 10.80 2.77
C GLY A 185 26.10 10.69 3.63
N LEU A 186 25.66 11.79 4.27
CA LEU A 186 24.41 11.84 5.03
C LEU A 186 23.17 11.66 4.15
N LEU A 187 23.21 12.14 2.90
CA LEU A 187 22.11 12.00 1.95
C LEU A 187 21.88 10.53 1.56
N PHE A 188 22.95 9.75 1.42
CA PHE A 188 22.93 8.31 1.09
C PHE A 188 23.38 7.44 2.27
N LEU A 189 22.97 7.80 3.48
CA LEU A 189 23.42 7.13 4.70
C LEU A 189 23.09 5.63 4.66
N GLY A 190 24.14 4.81 4.76
CA GLY A 190 24.03 3.35 4.65
C GLY A 190 23.34 2.88 3.36
N GLY A 191 23.56 3.58 2.24
CA GLY A 191 22.95 3.25 0.95
C GLY A 191 21.45 3.54 0.87
N GLY A 192 20.93 4.41 1.76
CA GLY A 192 19.50 4.71 1.88
C GLY A 192 18.73 3.80 2.83
N ARG A 193 19.43 2.95 3.58
CA ARG A 193 18.84 2.10 4.63
C ARG A 193 18.71 2.81 5.98
N TYR A 194 19.65 3.70 6.26
CA TYR A 194 19.78 4.39 7.54
C TYR A 194 19.41 5.86 7.38
N THR A 195 19.00 6.47 8.49
CA THR A 195 18.73 7.90 8.59
C THR A 195 19.06 8.36 10.01
N LEU A 196 19.06 9.66 10.25
CA LEU A 196 19.47 10.25 11.53
C LEU A 196 18.29 10.33 12.51
N SER A 197 18.53 10.01 13.78
CA SER A 197 17.56 10.25 14.85
C SER A 197 17.80 11.58 15.57
N THR A 198 16.75 12.11 16.19
CA THR A 198 16.72 13.33 17.01
C THR A 198 16.68 13.01 18.51
N SER A 199 17.04 11.79 18.90
CA SER A 199 17.20 11.43 20.31
C SER A 199 18.25 12.32 20.99
N ASN A 200 18.15 12.51 22.30
CA ASN A 200 19.07 13.43 23.00
C ASN A 200 20.54 12.99 22.86
N SER A 201 20.80 11.68 22.85
CA SER A 201 22.12 11.11 22.60
C SER A 201 22.57 11.30 21.14
N ALA A 202 21.66 11.15 20.17
CA ALA A 202 21.97 11.35 18.76
C ALA A 202 22.31 12.82 18.46
N ILE A 203 21.59 13.77 19.03
CA ILE A 203 21.91 15.20 18.89
C ILE A 203 23.30 15.50 19.48
N ALA A 204 23.65 14.90 20.62
CA ALA A 204 25.00 15.02 21.18
C ALA A 204 26.08 14.55 20.20
N ALA A 205 25.88 13.37 19.61
CA ALA A 205 26.80 12.79 18.64
C ALA A 205 26.89 13.63 17.35
N LEU A 206 25.76 14.14 16.85
CA LEU A 206 25.71 15.00 15.67
C LEU A 206 26.40 16.35 15.89
N LEU A 207 26.28 16.95 17.08
CA LEU A 207 27.00 18.18 17.40
C LEU A 207 28.51 17.99 17.40
N CYS A 208 29.00 16.85 17.92
CA CYS A 208 30.41 16.50 17.82
C CYS A 208 30.83 16.28 16.36
N ALA A 209 30.04 15.54 15.59
CA ALA A 209 30.38 15.19 14.21
C ALA A 209 30.27 16.36 13.23
N LEU A 210 29.34 17.28 13.44
CA LEU A 210 28.99 18.37 12.54
C LEU A 210 29.37 19.74 13.10
N TYR A 211 30.39 19.78 13.95
CA TYR A 211 30.96 21.01 14.45
C TYR A 211 31.35 21.95 13.27
N PRO A 212 30.96 23.23 13.29
CA PRO A 212 31.03 24.12 12.12
C PRO A 212 32.44 24.49 11.65
N HIS A 213 33.48 24.31 12.47
CA HIS A 213 34.87 24.56 12.04
C HIS A 213 35.47 23.37 11.33
N PHE A 214 35.74 23.55 10.04
CA PHE A 214 36.40 22.54 9.22
C PHE A 214 37.92 22.76 9.17
N PRO A 215 38.71 21.68 9.07
CA PRO A 215 40.17 21.75 9.03
C PRO A 215 40.69 22.44 7.76
N ALA A 216 41.74 23.25 7.86
CA ALA A 216 42.30 23.92 6.69
C ALA A 216 43.03 22.94 5.75
N HIS A 217 43.75 21.97 6.33
CA HIS A 217 44.53 20.95 5.64
C HIS A 217 44.25 19.57 6.24
N SER A 218 44.69 18.51 5.57
CA SER A 218 44.41 17.12 5.98
C SER A 218 44.90 16.76 7.38
N THR A 219 45.98 17.35 7.88
CA THR A 219 46.55 17.07 9.21
C THR A 219 46.11 18.05 10.29
N ASP A 220 45.30 19.06 9.95
CA ASP A 220 44.87 20.10 10.88
C ASP A 220 43.81 19.58 11.85
N ASN A 221 44.14 19.60 13.14
CA ASN A 221 43.25 19.26 14.25
C ASN A 221 43.18 20.38 15.30
N ARG A 222 43.54 21.62 14.94
CA ARG A 222 43.69 22.73 15.90
C ARG A 222 42.37 23.09 16.61
N TYR A 223 41.29 23.21 15.85
CA TYR A 223 39.98 23.62 16.39
C TYR A 223 39.06 22.45 16.71
N HIS A 224 39.22 21.34 16.00
CA HIS A 224 38.36 20.17 16.14
C HIS A 224 39.12 18.91 15.73
N LEU A 225 39.01 17.86 16.53
CA LEU A 225 39.61 16.56 16.24
C LEU A 225 38.84 15.88 15.10
N GLN A 226 39.50 15.60 13.98
CA GLN A 226 38.85 15.03 12.80
C GLN A 226 38.20 13.66 13.05
N ALA A 227 38.72 12.86 13.98
CA ALA A 227 38.13 11.56 14.32
C ALA A 227 36.68 11.67 14.82
N LEU A 228 36.31 12.78 15.47
CA LEU A 228 34.95 13.01 15.99
C LEU A 228 33.91 13.15 14.88
N ARG A 229 34.33 13.42 13.64
CA ARG A 229 33.45 13.49 12.46
C ARG A 229 32.72 12.18 12.18
N HIS A 230 33.28 11.04 12.60
CA HIS A 230 32.67 9.73 12.46
C HIS A 230 31.59 9.42 13.53
N LEU A 231 31.44 10.26 14.55
CA LEU A 231 30.41 10.05 15.59
C LEU A 231 28.98 10.16 15.06
N ALA A 232 28.77 10.69 13.85
CA ALA A 232 27.47 10.71 13.18
C ALA A 232 26.83 9.31 13.06
N VAL A 233 27.65 8.25 13.05
CA VAL A 233 27.18 6.85 13.05
C VAL A 233 26.34 6.51 14.27
N LEU A 234 26.62 7.10 15.44
CA LEU A 234 25.84 6.86 16.67
C LEU A 234 24.42 7.44 16.59
N ALA A 235 24.21 8.42 15.72
CA ALA A 235 22.90 9.00 15.47
C ALA A 235 22.09 8.24 14.41
N ALA A 236 22.74 7.35 13.64
CA ALA A 236 22.13 6.62 12.54
C ALA A 236 21.28 5.44 13.05
N GLU A 237 20.05 5.34 12.56
CA GLU A 237 19.15 4.23 12.83
C GLU A 237 18.53 3.69 11.53
N PRO A 238 18.28 2.36 11.44
CA PRO A 238 17.63 1.77 10.28
C PRO A 238 16.13 2.08 10.33
N ARG A 239 15.63 2.83 9.35
CA ARG A 239 14.19 3.15 9.21
C ARG A 239 13.61 2.83 7.84
N LEU A 240 14.39 2.22 6.95
CA LEU A 240 13.90 1.78 5.64
C LEU A 240 12.96 0.58 5.81
N LEU A 241 11.74 0.71 5.30
CA LEU A 241 10.79 -0.39 5.20
C LEU A 241 10.69 -0.84 3.75
N VAL A 242 10.98 -2.11 3.49
CA VAL A 242 10.98 -2.72 2.17
C VAL A 242 9.87 -3.78 2.13
N PRO A 243 8.81 -3.58 1.32
CA PRO A 243 7.81 -4.63 1.08
C PRO A 243 8.45 -5.72 0.25
N VAL A 244 8.27 -6.98 0.65
CA VAL A 244 8.62 -8.15 -0.14
C VAL A 244 7.37 -8.94 -0.39
N ASP A 245 7.13 -9.24 -1.66
CA ASP A 245 6.01 -10.08 -2.06
C ASP A 245 6.23 -11.52 -1.59
N VAL A 246 5.23 -12.11 -0.94
CA VAL A 246 5.31 -13.45 -0.34
C VAL A 246 5.50 -14.52 -1.41
N ASP A 247 4.83 -14.38 -2.56
CA ASP A 247 4.81 -15.43 -3.58
C ASP A 247 6.10 -15.42 -4.40
N SER A 248 6.59 -14.24 -4.79
CA SER A 248 7.83 -14.12 -5.58
C SER A 248 9.11 -13.99 -4.77
N LEU A 249 9.01 -13.71 -3.46
CA LEU A 249 10.13 -13.38 -2.55
C LEU A 249 11.01 -12.22 -3.04
N LYS A 250 10.46 -11.35 -3.89
CA LYS A 250 11.14 -10.18 -4.45
C LYS A 250 10.64 -8.90 -3.81
N PRO A 251 11.51 -7.88 -3.62
CA PRO A 251 11.08 -6.56 -3.19
C PRO A 251 10.07 -5.97 -4.18
N CYS A 252 8.98 -5.41 -3.64
CA CYS A 252 7.89 -4.84 -4.42
C CYS A 252 7.52 -3.45 -3.88
N TYR A 253 6.76 -2.71 -4.68
CA TYR A 253 6.20 -1.44 -4.25
C TYR A 253 4.84 -1.69 -3.59
N ALA A 254 4.57 -1.05 -2.46
CA ALA A 254 3.31 -1.16 -1.76
C ALA A 254 2.89 0.20 -1.19
N LEU A 255 1.60 0.51 -1.24
CA LEU A 255 1.08 1.74 -0.66
C LEU A 255 0.96 1.59 0.85
N LEU A 256 1.61 2.47 1.59
CA LEU A 256 1.54 2.56 3.04
C LEU A 256 0.73 3.79 3.45
N GLU A 257 -0.01 3.65 4.52
CA GLU A 257 -0.65 4.72 5.26
C GLU A 257 0.00 4.79 6.63
N VAL A 258 0.64 5.92 6.89
CA VAL A 258 1.34 6.20 8.14
C VAL A 258 0.57 7.26 8.89
N THR A 259 0.26 6.97 10.15
CA THR A 259 -0.52 7.87 11.01
C THR A 259 0.40 8.45 12.09
N TYR A 260 0.45 9.78 12.17
CA TYR A 260 1.23 10.50 13.17
C TYR A 260 0.39 10.70 14.43
N LYS A 261 1.04 10.69 15.60
CA LYS A 261 0.39 11.03 16.86
C LYS A 261 0.11 12.52 16.93
N GLU A 262 -0.98 12.90 17.59
CA GLU A 262 -1.24 14.29 17.95
C GLU A 262 -0.10 14.85 18.82
N THR A 263 0.40 16.03 18.46
CA THR A 263 1.41 16.76 19.23
C THR A 263 1.02 18.22 19.35
N LYS A 264 1.78 19.01 20.14
CA LYS A 264 1.56 20.46 20.28
C LYS A 264 1.66 21.23 18.95
N TRP A 265 2.30 20.66 17.93
CA TRP A 265 2.58 21.33 16.66
C TRP A 265 1.63 20.93 15.53
N TYR A 266 0.94 19.79 15.66
CA TYR A 266 0.03 19.28 14.63
C TYR A 266 -0.95 18.25 15.21
N ASP A 267 -2.14 18.22 14.63
CA ASP A 267 -3.19 17.25 14.95
C ASP A 267 -2.87 15.86 14.38
N GLU A 268 -3.61 14.84 14.79
CA GLU A 268 -3.48 13.48 14.23
C GLU A 268 -3.71 13.50 12.71
N THR A 269 -2.65 13.20 11.96
CA THR A 269 -2.64 13.25 10.50
C THR A 269 -2.22 11.91 9.90
N THR A 270 -2.84 11.55 8.78
CA THR A 270 -2.50 10.35 8.02
C THR A 270 -1.84 10.76 6.70
N VAL A 271 -0.74 10.11 6.36
CA VAL A 271 0.02 10.38 5.13
C VAL A 271 0.19 9.08 4.37
N GLU A 272 -0.08 9.14 3.07
CA GLU A 272 0.14 8.03 2.16
C GLU A 272 1.55 8.09 1.56
N LEU A 273 2.27 6.97 1.65
CA LEU A 273 3.63 6.83 1.17
C LEU A 273 3.73 5.58 0.30
N MET A 274 4.51 5.63 -0.78
CA MET A 274 4.82 4.44 -1.56
C MET A 274 6.08 3.79 -0.99
N ALA A 275 5.98 2.58 -0.46
CA ALA A 275 7.14 1.80 -0.05
C ALA A 275 7.78 1.11 -1.26
N PRO A 276 9.11 0.90 -1.30
CA PRO A 276 10.09 1.10 -0.23
C PRO A 276 10.35 2.57 0.13
N THR A 277 10.18 2.93 1.41
CA THR A 277 10.37 4.30 1.92
C THR A 277 10.97 4.30 3.32
N MET A 278 11.59 5.43 3.67
CA MET A 278 12.06 5.70 5.03
C MET A 278 10.87 6.09 5.90
N LEU A 279 10.70 5.38 7.02
CA LEU A 279 9.73 5.77 8.03
C LEU A 279 10.27 6.98 8.82
N PRO A 280 9.40 7.89 9.29
CA PRO A 280 9.76 8.89 10.27
C PRO A 280 10.06 8.22 11.62
N GLU A 281 10.43 9.01 12.63
CA GLU A 281 10.80 8.47 13.94
C GLU A 281 9.64 7.71 14.59
N LEU A 282 9.93 6.49 15.07
CA LEU A 282 8.95 5.54 15.59
C LEU A 282 8.12 6.08 16.76
N HIS A 283 8.67 6.99 17.57
CA HIS A 283 7.97 7.54 18.72
C HIS A 283 6.88 8.55 18.34
N LEU A 284 7.01 9.22 17.20
CA LEU A 284 6.03 10.16 16.64
C LEU A 284 4.88 9.44 15.92
N LEU A 285 5.05 8.16 15.59
CA LEU A 285 4.08 7.37 14.86
C LEU A 285 3.08 6.65 15.76
N LYS A 286 1.82 6.62 15.33
CA LYS A 286 0.72 5.92 16.00
C LYS A 286 0.47 4.54 15.40
N LYS A 287 0.37 4.47 14.08
CA LYS A 287 0.04 3.25 13.33
C LYS A 287 0.61 3.30 11.91
N VAL A 288 1.07 2.15 11.43
CA VAL A 288 1.51 1.94 10.04
C VAL A 288 0.60 0.87 9.42
N LYS A 289 -0.05 1.18 8.31
CA LYS A 289 -0.99 0.30 7.61
C LYS A 289 -0.55 0.12 6.17
N VAL A 290 -0.53 -1.11 5.67
CA VAL A 290 -0.47 -1.39 4.23
C VAL A 290 -1.87 -1.17 3.67
N LYS A 291 -2.03 -0.23 2.74
CA LYS A 291 -3.32 0.03 2.10
C LYS A 291 -3.71 -1.12 1.18
N GLY A 292 -5.01 -1.35 1.13
CA GLY A 292 -5.60 -2.53 0.55
C GLY A 292 -6.00 -2.55 -0.92
N PRO A 293 -5.71 -1.56 -1.81
CA PRO A 293 -6.21 -1.68 -3.17
C PRO A 293 -5.63 -2.94 -3.82
N ARG A 294 -4.30 -3.14 -3.77
CA ARG A 294 -3.62 -4.27 -4.44
C ARG A 294 -3.04 -5.34 -3.55
N TYR A 295 -2.65 -4.97 -2.34
CA TYR A 295 -2.09 -5.90 -1.38
C TYR A 295 -3.10 -6.15 -0.28
N TRP A 296 -2.94 -7.25 0.44
CA TRP A 296 -3.74 -7.51 1.63
C TRP A 296 -3.45 -6.48 2.72
N GLU A 297 -4.50 -5.96 3.35
CA GLU A 297 -4.35 -4.95 4.40
C GLU A 297 -3.72 -5.58 5.64
N LEU A 298 -2.62 -4.97 6.09
CA LEU A 298 -1.97 -5.30 7.34
C LEU A 298 -1.78 -4.01 8.11
N SER A 299 -2.10 -4.03 9.41
CA SER A 299 -1.88 -2.87 10.26
C SER A 299 -1.06 -3.20 11.48
N VAL A 300 -0.03 -2.39 11.73
CA VAL A 300 0.83 -2.46 12.91
C VAL A 300 0.59 -1.22 13.75
N ASP A 301 0.00 -1.43 14.93
CA ASP A 301 -0.29 -0.37 15.89
C ASP A 301 0.93 -0.17 16.83
N LEU A 302 1.59 0.99 16.71
CA LEU A 302 2.84 1.28 17.41
C LEU A 302 2.66 1.65 18.88
N SER A 303 1.43 1.90 19.32
CA SER A 303 1.09 2.12 20.73
C SER A 303 1.29 0.87 21.59
N LYS A 304 1.20 -0.33 20.99
CA LYS A 304 1.36 -1.62 21.68
C LYS A 304 2.64 -2.35 21.27
N GLU A 305 3.03 -2.25 19.99
CA GLU A 305 4.02 -3.15 19.38
C GLU A 305 5.27 -2.42 18.85
N THR A 306 5.72 -1.36 19.52
CA THR A 306 6.87 -0.57 19.05
C THR A 306 8.16 -1.39 18.94
N GLN A 307 8.36 -2.37 19.84
CA GLN A 307 9.51 -3.27 19.82
C GLN A 307 9.47 -4.24 18.63
N HIS A 308 8.27 -4.66 18.21
CA HIS A 308 8.11 -5.55 17.08
C HIS A 308 8.55 -4.86 15.78
N LEU A 309 8.07 -3.64 15.51
CA LEU A 309 8.49 -2.91 14.31
C LEU A 309 9.98 -2.57 14.35
N LYS A 310 10.52 -2.19 15.52
CA LYS A 310 11.97 -1.97 15.68
C LYS A 310 12.77 -3.24 15.34
N SER A 311 12.30 -4.42 15.76
CA SER A 311 12.95 -5.69 15.45
C SER A 311 12.93 -6.00 13.94
N ILE A 312 11.83 -5.69 13.25
CA ILE A 312 11.70 -5.81 11.79
C ILE A 312 12.72 -4.90 11.10
N LEU A 313 12.78 -3.63 11.49
CA LEU A 313 13.72 -2.66 10.92
C LEU A 313 15.19 -3.05 11.13
N CYS A 314 15.53 -3.61 12.31
CA CYS A 314 16.87 -4.14 12.57
C CYS A 314 17.21 -5.36 11.70
N ARG A 315 16.24 -6.24 11.44
CA ARG A 315 16.38 -7.46 10.60
C ARG A 315 16.00 -7.14 9.15
N ASP A 316 16.78 -6.29 8.51
CA ASP A 316 16.62 -5.92 7.10
C ASP A 316 15.40 -5.06 6.74
N GLY A 317 14.48 -4.79 7.66
CA GLY A 317 13.33 -3.91 7.39
C GLY A 317 12.34 -4.50 6.39
N VAL A 318 12.31 -5.83 6.28
CA VAL A 318 11.46 -6.54 5.32
C VAL A 318 10.06 -6.71 5.89
N LEU A 319 9.06 -6.21 5.15
CA LEU A 319 7.65 -6.44 5.43
C LEU A 319 7.08 -7.37 4.36
N TYR A 320 6.62 -8.55 4.77
CA TYR A 320 5.97 -9.48 3.86
C TYR A 320 4.55 -9.03 3.55
N VAL A 321 4.28 -8.80 2.26
CA VAL A 321 2.96 -8.41 1.76
C VAL A 321 2.51 -9.43 0.72
N LYS A 322 1.23 -9.80 0.75
CA LYS A 322 0.64 -10.69 -0.25
C LYS A 322 -0.15 -9.87 -1.26
N LEU A 323 0.12 -10.07 -2.54
CA LEU A 323 -0.65 -9.48 -3.63
C LEU A 323 -2.06 -10.07 -3.65
N ARG A 324 -3.07 -9.24 -3.88
CA ARG A 324 -4.45 -9.70 -4.10
C ARG A 324 -4.57 -10.30 -5.49
N ALA A 325 -5.31 -11.39 -5.60
CA ALA A 325 -5.61 -11.99 -6.90
C ALA A 325 -6.41 -10.99 -7.76
N GLY A 326 -6.16 -10.98 -9.07
CA GLY A 326 -6.83 -10.08 -10.01
C GLY A 326 -6.29 -8.66 -10.11
N GLN A 327 -5.18 -8.37 -9.44
CA GLN A 327 -4.48 -7.09 -9.59
C GLN A 327 -3.00 -7.27 -9.88
N LEU A 328 -2.44 -6.35 -10.66
CA LEU A 328 -1.02 -6.37 -11.00
C LEU A 328 -0.17 -5.64 -9.96
N PRO A 329 1.10 -6.05 -9.76
CA PRO A 329 2.07 -5.28 -9.00
C PRO A 329 2.21 -3.84 -9.52
N TYR A 330 2.54 -2.90 -8.63
CA TYR A 330 2.77 -1.50 -9.02
C TYR A 330 3.94 -1.32 -10.00
N LYS A 331 4.87 -2.28 -10.07
CA LYS A 331 5.96 -2.28 -11.05
C LYS A 331 5.44 -2.38 -12.50
N ASP A 332 4.40 -3.18 -12.72
CA ASP A 332 3.89 -3.49 -14.06
C ASP A 332 2.71 -2.58 -14.47
N ASP A 333 1.99 -2.07 -13.46
CA ASP A 333 0.90 -1.11 -13.64
C ASP A 333 0.99 -0.01 -12.55
N PRO A 334 1.78 1.06 -12.73
CA PRO A 334 1.99 2.05 -11.66
C PRO A 334 0.72 2.83 -11.31
N GLN A 335 -0.15 3.11 -12.28
CA GLN A 335 -1.36 3.91 -12.08
C GLN A 335 -2.66 3.10 -11.97
N GLY A 336 -2.61 1.80 -12.22
CA GLY A 336 -3.80 0.93 -12.12
C GLY A 336 -4.70 0.99 -13.36
N TRP A 337 -4.26 1.67 -14.42
CA TRP A 337 -5.09 1.92 -15.60
C TRP A 337 -5.36 0.65 -16.39
N LYS A 338 -4.40 -0.28 -16.44
CA LYS A 338 -4.61 -1.57 -17.12
C LYS A 338 -5.70 -2.36 -16.40
N SER A 339 -5.60 -2.42 -15.07
CA SER A 339 -6.58 -3.09 -14.21
C SER A 339 -7.97 -2.43 -14.30
N LEU A 340 -8.03 -1.09 -14.31
CA LEU A 340 -9.28 -0.32 -14.40
C LEU A 340 -9.96 -0.43 -15.76
N LEU A 341 -9.22 -0.29 -16.86
CA LEU A 341 -9.75 -0.44 -18.22
C LEU A 341 -10.34 -1.82 -18.41
N ALA A 342 -9.64 -2.83 -17.93
CA ALA A 342 -10.07 -4.19 -18.10
C ALA A 342 -11.30 -4.50 -17.21
N SER A 343 -11.41 -3.93 -16.00
CA SER A 343 -12.61 -4.06 -15.16
C SER A 343 -13.85 -3.31 -15.73
N THR A 344 -13.65 -2.14 -16.34
CA THR A 344 -14.73 -1.27 -16.82
C THR A 344 -15.29 -1.73 -18.16
N VAL A 345 -14.46 -2.26 -19.05
CA VAL A 345 -14.88 -2.91 -20.29
C VAL A 345 -15.76 -4.13 -19.99
N ASN A 346 -15.43 -4.88 -18.94
CA ASN A 346 -16.15 -6.10 -18.58
C ASN A 346 -17.41 -5.87 -17.74
N ARG A 347 -17.47 -4.81 -16.91
CA ARG A 347 -18.73 -4.42 -16.23
C ARG A 347 -19.81 -3.93 -17.20
N ARG A 348 -19.41 -3.36 -18.35
CA ARG A 348 -20.37 -2.91 -19.39
C ARG A 348 -20.93 -4.07 -20.22
N ASN A 349 -20.21 -5.20 -20.28
CA ASN A 349 -20.68 -6.41 -20.91
C ASN A 349 -21.04 -7.43 -19.82
N SER A 350 -22.22 -7.31 -19.23
CA SER A 350 -22.78 -8.22 -18.20
C SER A 350 -23.12 -9.62 -18.75
N GLY A 351 -22.30 -10.15 -19.65
CA GLY A 351 -22.50 -11.45 -20.25
C GLY A 351 -21.18 -12.20 -20.36
N VAL A 352 -21.28 -13.52 -20.23
CA VAL A 352 -20.26 -14.58 -20.40
C VAL A 352 -19.39 -14.43 -21.69
N ARG A 353 -19.69 -13.49 -22.60
CA ARG A 353 -19.09 -13.35 -23.94
C ARG A 353 -17.98 -12.30 -24.10
N ALA A 354 -17.59 -11.55 -23.07
CA ALA A 354 -16.74 -10.37 -23.26
C ALA A 354 -15.27 -10.49 -22.87
N PHE A 355 -14.84 -11.62 -22.31
CA PHE A 355 -13.44 -11.76 -21.88
C PHE A 355 -12.57 -12.35 -23.00
N LYS A 356 -11.69 -11.53 -23.57
CA LYS A 356 -10.62 -12.03 -24.45
C LYS A 356 -9.52 -12.69 -23.60
N PRO A 357 -9.16 -13.96 -23.84
CA PRO A 357 -8.13 -14.67 -23.07
C PRO A 357 -6.78 -13.96 -23.00
N GLU A 358 -6.40 -13.24 -24.06
CA GLU A 358 -5.17 -12.45 -24.14
C GLU A 358 -5.09 -11.35 -23.08
N ALA A 359 -6.24 -10.85 -22.63
CA ALA A 359 -6.33 -9.78 -21.64
C ALA A 359 -6.04 -10.26 -20.21
N ILE A 360 -5.97 -11.57 -19.92
CA ILE A 360 -5.71 -12.07 -18.56
C ILE A 360 -4.38 -11.62 -17.97
N SER A 361 -3.37 -11.47 -18.83
CA SER A 361 -2.04 -10.97 -18.48
C SER A 361 -2.09 -9.53 -17.94
N THR A 362 -3.17 -8.80 -18.22
CA THR A 362 -3.41 -7.45 -17.71
C THR A 362 -4.06 -7.43 -16.32
N PHE A 363 -4.53 -8.57 -15.81
CA PHE A 363 -5.16 -8.70 -14.50
C PHE A 363 -4.28 -9.45 -13.50
N THR A 364 -3.65 -10.54 -13.91
CA THR A 364 -2.90 -11.42 -13.01
C THR A 364 -1.55 -11.76 -13.58
N SER A 365 -0.54 -11.68 -12.71
CA SER A 365 0.82 -12.17 -12.94
C SER A 365 1.04 -13.58 -12.39
N GLU A 366 0.01 -14.21 -11.81
CA GLU A 366 0.10 -15.56 -11.26
C GLU A 366 0.31 -16.60 -12.38
N PRO A 367 1.42 -17.38 -12.36
CA PRO A 367 1.75 -18.29 -13.44
C PRO A 367 0.67 -19.36 -13.70
N ALA A 368 0.02 -19.87 -12.64
CA ALA A 368 -1.00 -20.92 -12.78
C ALA A 368 -2.22 -20.45 -13.58
N LEU A 369 -2.73 -19.25 -13.28
CA LEU A 369 -3.91 -18.68 -13.96
C LEU A 369 -3.58 -18.23 -15.38
N VAL A 370 -2.38 -17.68 -15.60
CA VAL A 370 -1.91 -17.33 -16.94
C VAL A 370 -1.79 -18.60 -17.78
N SER A 371 -1.10 -19.65 -17.29
CA SER A 371 -1.01 -20.94 -17.99
C SER A 371 -2.39 -21.54 -18.26
N PHE A 372 -3.33 -21.46 -17.32
CA PHE A 372 -4.70 -21.92 -17.55
C PHE A 372 -5.35 -21.19 -18.73
N ALA A 373 -5.23 -19.87 -18.81
CA ALA A 373 -5.76 -19.11 -19.93
C ALA A 373 -5.08 -19.48 -21.27
N GLU A 374 -3.77 -19.73 -21.26
CA GLU A 374 -3.04 -20.10 -22.46
C GLU A 374 -3.43 -21.48 -23.01
N PHE A 375 -3.61 -22.46 -22.12
CA PHE A 375 -3.92 -23.84 -22.52
C PHE A 375 -5.42 -24.10 -22.72
N PHE A 376 -6.30 -23.46 -21.94
CA PHE A 376 -7.74 -23.77 -21.92
C PHE A 376 -8.64 -22.67 -22.51
N CYS A 377 -8.17 -21.43 -22.61
CA CYS A 377 -9.01 -20.32 -23.09
C CYS A 377 -8.61 -19.81 -24.48
N LYS A 378 -7.35 -19.94 -24.91
CA LYS A 378 -6.93 -19.52 -26.27
C LYS A 378 -7.51 -20.46 -27.33
N THR A 379 -8.15 -19.90 -28.34
CA THR A 379 -8.67 -20.61 -29.51
C THR A 379 -7.51 -20.99 -30.45
N SER A 380 -7.26 -22.28 -30.68
CA SER A 380 -6.48 -22.72 -31.84
C SER A 380 -7.39 -22.76 -33.08
N GLU A 381 -6.84 -22.52 -34.27
CA GLU A 381 -7.59 -22.34 -35.53
C GLU A 381 -8.44 -23.56 -35.96
N GLU A 382 -8.32 -24.71 -35.30
CA GLU A 382 -8.91 -25.99 -35.73
C GLU A 382 -10.27 -26.35 -35.08
N ILE A 383 -10.78 -25.59 -34.08
CA ILE A 383 -11.90 -26.06 -33.24
C ILE A 383 -13.14 -25.14 -33.26
N LYS A 384 -13.78 -24.98 -34.43
CA LYS A 384 -15.02 -24.16 -34.58
C LYS A 384 -16.28 -24.71 -33.88
N GLN A 385 -16.24 -25.94 -33.35
CA GLN A 385 -17.38 -26.57 -32.67
C GLN A 385 -17.32 -26.49 -31.12
N ARG A 386 -16.23 -25.99 -30.52
CA ARG A 386 -16.07 -25.87 -29.05
C ARG A 386 -15.98 -24.43 -28.53
N ASP A 387 -16.28 -23.45 -29.37
CA ASP A 387 -16.18 -22.02 -29.02
C ASP A 387 -17.01 -21.69 -27.78
N ASP A 388 -18.20 -22.26 -27.62
CA ASP A 388 -19.06 -22.03 -26.46
C ASP A 388 -18.43 -22.51 -25.14
N THR A 389 -17.67 -23.61 -25.15
CA THR A 389 -17.00 -24.16 -23.95
C THR A 389 -15.78 -23.33 -23.58
N LEU A 390 -15.02 -22.87 -24.58
CA LEU A 390 -13.85 -22.01 -24.38
C LEU A 390 -14.25 -20.64 -23.81
N VAL A 391 -15.33 -20.06 -24.33
CA VAL A 391 -15.90 -18.80 -23.81
C VAL A 391 -16.40 -18.98 -22.37
N LEU A 392 -16.95 -20.14 -22.03
CA LEU A 392 -17.38 -20.43 -20.67
C LEU A 392 -16.18 -20.54 -19.70
N PHE A 393 -15.10 -21.21 -20.09
CA PHE A 393 -13.88 -21.26 -19.27
C PHE A 393 -13.23 -19.89 -19.09
N SER A 394 -13.23 -19.05 -20.12
CA SER A 394 -12.71 -17.68 -20.01
C SER A 394 -13.56 -16.82 -19.06
N ALA A 395 -14.88 -17.00 -19.05
CA ALA A 395 -15.78 -16.35 -18.11
C ALA A 395 -15.58 -16.84 -16.66
N MET A 396 -15.45 -18.15 -16.44
CA MET A 396 -15.16 -18.71 -15.11
C MET A 396 -13.83 -18.20 -14.55
N LEU A 397 -12.79 -18.18 -15.39
CA LEU A 397 -11.48 -17.68 -15.01
C LEU A 397 -11.56 -16.20 -14.62
N TYR A 398 -12.18 -15.39 -15.46
CA TYR A 398 -12.37 -13.97 -15.19
C TYR A 398 -13.10 -13.73 -13.86
N GLU A 399 -14.13 -14.53 -13.58
CA GLU A 399 -14.88 -14.43 -12.34
C GLU A 399 -14.04 -14.80 -11.11
N CYS A 400 -13.31 -15.93 -11.16
CA CYS A 400 -12.44 -16.36 -10.05
C CYS A 400 -11.36 -15.31 -9.75
N VAL A 401 -10.84 -14.69 -10.80
CA VAL A 401 -9.82 -13.64 -10.71
C VAL A 401 -10.39 -12.36 -10.11
N THR A 402 -11.59 -11.95 -10.52
CA THR A 402 -12.23 -10.72 -10.02
C THR A 402 -12.76 -10.83 -8.60
N GLN A 403 -13.19 -12.01 -8.17
CA GLN A 403 -13.64 -12.27 -6.80
C GLN A 403 -12.49 -12.64 -5.84
N GLU A 404 -11.24 -12.54 -6.28
CA GLU A 404 -10.05 -12.88 -5.49
C GLU A 404 -10.04 -14.35 -5.00
N CYS A 405 -10.71 -15.27 -5.70
CA CYS A 405 -10.90 -16.68 -5.31
C CYS A 405 -10.46 -17.68 -6.40
N PRO A 406 -9.15 -17.77 -6.72
CA PRO A 406 -8.65 -18.71 -7.74
C PRO A 406 -8.89 -20.19 -7.38
N GLU A 407 -9.01 -20.50 -6.09
CA GLU A 407 -9.29 -21.85 -5.57
C GLU A 407 -10.65 -22.41 -6.01
N MET A 408 -11.59 -21.56 -6.45
CA MET A 408 -12.91 -21.98 -6.90
C MET A 408 -12.94 -22.45 -8.36
N LEU A 409 -11.87 -22.19 -9.13
CA LEU A 409 -11.81 -22.54 -10.55
C LEU A 409 -12.02 -24.05 -10.81
N PRO A 410 -11.41 -24.99 -10.07
CA PRO A 410 -11.69 -26.42 -10.25
C PRO A 410 -13.14 -26.79 -9.93
N THR A 411 -13.76 -26.12 -8.95
CA THR A 411 -15.16 -26.36 -8.59
C THR A 411 -16.10 -25.92 -9.70
N TYR A 412 -15.85 -24.77 -10.34
CA TYR A 412 -16.63 -24.32 -11.48
C TYR A 412 -16.51 -25.26 -12.69
N ILE A 413 -15.31 -25.73 -12.99
CA ILE A 413 -15.08 -26.69 -14.07
C ILE A 413 -15.78 -28.02 -13.78
N ALA A 414 -15.72 -28.51 -12.53
CA ALA A 414 -16.39 -29.74 -12.12
C ALA A 414 -17.92 -29.64 -12.26
N ILE A 415 -18.51 -28.49 -11.91
CA ILE A 415 -19.95 -28.23 -12.10
C ILE A 415 -20.29 -28.23 -13.59
N GLU A 416 -19.54 -27.53 -14.43
CA GLU A 416 -19.79 -27.50 -15.88
C GLU A 416 -19.70 -28.88 -16.51
N GLN A 417 -18.68 -29.67 -16.15
CA GLN A 417 -18.53 -31.03 -16.67
C GLN A 417 -19.69 -31.93 -16.24
N ALA A 418 -20.17 -31.79 -15.00
CA ALA A 418 -21.33 -32.52 -14.51
C ALA A 418 -22.61 -32.14 -15.28
N VAL A 419 -22.86 -30.85 -15.50
CA VAL A 419 -24.02 -30.36 -16.26
C VAL A 419 -23.93 -30.75 -17.73
N GLY A 420 -22.75 -30.65 -18.34
CA GLY A 420 -22.48 -31.03 -19.72
C GLY A 420 -22.69 -32.53 -19.96
N ALA A 421 -22.20 -33.37 -19.04
CA ALA A 421 -22.45 -34.81 -19.07
C ALA A 421 -23.96 -35.14 -18.94
N LEU A 422 -24.70 -34.36 -18.13
CA LEU A 422 -26.15 -34.58 -17.94
C LEU A 422 -26.93 -34.27 -19.22
N ARG A 423 -26.56 -33.19 -19.91
CA ARG A 423 -27.17 -32.80 -21.19
C ARG A 423 -26.92 -33.83 -22.28
N ARG A 424 -25.73 -34.45 -22.30
CA ARG A 424 -25.39 -35.51 -23.26
C ARG A 424 -25.98 -36.89 -22.90
N LYS A 425 -26.61 -37.02 -21.72
CA LYS A 425 -27.09 -38.29 -21.14
C LYS A 425 -25.97 -39.32 -20.88
N ASP A 426 -24.74 -38.84 -20.64
CA ASP A 426 -23.52 -39.66 -20.49
C ASP A 426 -23.06 -39.86 -19.03
N LEU A 427 -23.82 -39.38 -18.02
CA LEU A 427 -23.41 -39.59 -16.63
C LEU A 427 -23.48 -41.07 -16.25
N LEU A 428 -22.35 -41.57 -15.74
CA LEU A 428 -22.21 -42.92 -15.20
C LEU A 428 -22.33 -42.96 -13.67
N GLN A 429 -22.28 -41.82 -12.98
CA GLN A 429 -22.27 -41.72 -11.51
C GLN A 429 -23.07 -40.51 -11.03
N THR A 430 -23.72 -40.60 -9.87
CA THR A 430 -24.54 -39.52 -9.30
C THR A 430 -23.77 -38.57 -8.37
N PHE A 431 -22.52 -38.87 -8.05
CA PHE A 431 -21.71 -38.09 -7.09
C PHE A 431 -21.50 -36.62 -7.48
N PRO A 432 -21.17 -36.26 -8.74
CA PRO A 432 -21.02 -34.85 -9.12
C PRO A 432 -22.32 -34.04 -8.95
N LEU A 433 -23.46 -34.69 -9.15
CA LEU A 433 -24.78 -34.08 -8.99
C LEU A 433 -25.13 -33.83 -7.52
N TRP A 434 -24.68 -34.69 -6.61
CA TRP A 434 -24.73 -34.45 -5.16
C TRP A 434 -23.93 -33.21 -4.77
N GLN A 435 -22.70 -33.08 -5.26
CA GLN A 435 -21.84 -31.93 -4.98
C GLN A 435 -22.47 -30.63 -5.49
N MET A 436 -22.98 -30.63 -6.72
CA MET A 436 -23.67 -29.47 -7.29
C MET A 436 -24.90 -29.08 -6.45
N ARG A 437 -25.71 -30.07 -6.04
CA ARG A 437 -26.87 -29.83 -5.18
C ARG A 437 -26.47 -29.19 -3.86
N LEU A 438 -25.43 -29.70 -3.19
CA LEU A 438 -24.93 -29.11 -1.93
C LEU A 438 -24.48 -27.66 -2.11
N VAL A 439 -23.81 -27.35 -3.23
CA VAL A 439 -23.41 -25.97 -3.56
C VAL A 439 -24.62 -25.07 -3.75
N VAL A 440 -25.67 -25.55 -4.45
CA VAL A 440 -26.91 -24.80 -4.66
C VAL A 440 -27.69 -24.60 -3.36
N GLU A 441 -27.79 -25.61 -2.51
CA GLU A 441 -28.47 -25.50 -1.20
C GLU A 441 -27.72 -24.53 -0.27
N LEU A 442 -26.38 -24.60 -0.26
CA LEU A 442 -25.55 -23.65 0.47
C LEU A 442 -25.74 -22.22 -0.05
N TRP A 443 -25.80 -22.04 -1.37
CA TRP A 443 -26.08 -20.76 -2.01
C TRP A 443 -27.46 -20.21 -1.62
N ASP A 444 -28.52 -20.98 -1.83
CA ASP A 444 -29.91 -20.58 -1.54
C ASP A 444 -30.08 -20.24 -0.05
N SER A 445 -29.44 -20.98 0.87
CA SER A 445 -29.47 -20.70 2.31
C SER A 445 -28.80 -19.36 2.69
N ARG A 446 -27.77 -18.96 1.97
CA ARG A 446 -27.04 -17.70 2.20
C ARG A 446 -27.76 -16.51 1.59
N VAL A 447 -28.34 -16.67 0.40
CA VAL A 447 -29.15 -15.62 -0.25
C VAL A 447 -30.36 -15.23 0.60
N GLN A 448 -30.94 -16.18 1.33
CA GLN A 448 -32.07 -15.93 2.24
C GLN A 448 -31.68 -15.18 3.54
N ARG A 449 -30.40 -15.10 3.91
CA ARG A 449 -29.93 -14.47 5.17
C ARG A 449 -29.70 -12.95 5.10
N GLY A 450 -30.18 -12.28 4.05
CA GLY A 450 -30.24 -10.81 3.98
C GLY A 450 -28.99 -10.12 3.40
N PRO A 451 -29.08 -8.81 3.09
CA PRO A 451 -28.10 -8.09 2.26
C PRO A 451 -26.75 -7.79 2.91
N ASN A 452 -26.66 -7.74 4.25
CA ASN A 452 -25.42 -7.38 4.97
C ASN A 452 -24.31 -8.46 4.90
N ASN A 453 -24.63 -9.70 4.51
CA ASN A 453 -23.66 -10.79 4.37
C ASN A 453 -23.25 -11.08 2.91
N ARG A 454 -23.59 -10.20 1.96
CA ARG A 454 -23.20 -10.39 0.54
C ARG A 454 -21.69 -10.37 0.32
N HIS A 455 -20.92 -9.76 1.21
CA HIS A 455 -19.44 -9.79 1.17
C HIS A 455 -18.85 -11.18 1.47
N ASP A 456 -19.61 -12.09 2.11
CA ASP A 456 -19.18 -13.46 2.44
C ASP A 456 -19.67 -14.51 1.41
N ALA A 457 -20.36 -14.07 0.36
CA ALA A 457 -20.86 -14.92 -0.70
C ALA A 457 -19.76 -15.11 -1.75
N LEU A 458 -18.87 -16.09 -1.55
CA LEU A 458 -17.79 -16.48 -2.49
C LEU A 458 -18.23 -16.77 -3.94
N LEU A 459 -19.53 -16.85 -4.19
CA LEU A 459 -20.16 -17.27 -5.43
C LEU A 459 -21.22 -16.26 -5.88
N THR A 460 -20.92 -14.95 -5.87
CA THR A 460 -21.90 -13.88 -6.19
C THR A 460 -22.50 -13.90 -7.61
N SER A 461 -22.18 -14.90 -8.42
CA SER A 461 -22.38 -14.86 -9.86
C SER A 461 -23.68 -15.48 -10.37
N GLU A 462 -24.03 -15.02 -11.57
CA GLU A 462 -25.08 -15.60 -12.41
C GLU A 462 -24.74 -17.02 -12.89
N PHE A 463 -23.49 -17.48 -12.71
CA PHE A 463 -23.04 -18.81 -13.14
C PHE A 463 -23.83 -19.94 -12.47
N LEU A 464 -23.97 -19.92 -11.13
CA LEU A 464 -24.70 -20.96 -10.41
C LEU A 464 -26.18 -21.02 -10.80
N PRO A 465 -26.93 -19.90 -10.86
CA PRO A 465 -28.29 -19.90 -11.40
C PRO A 465 -28.39 -20.46 -12.83
N VAL A 466 -27.44 -20.11 -13.71
CA VAL A 466 -27.40 -20.60 -15.10
C VAL A 466 -27.20 -22.12 -15.12
N MET A 467 -26.27 -22.65 -14.33
CA MET A 467 -26.04 -24.09 -14.21
C MET A 467 -27.23 -24.83 -13.59
N LYS A 468 -27.83 -24.27 -12.54
CA LYS A 468 -29.06 -24.77 -11.90
C LYS A 468 -30.21 -24.89 -12.91
N ASN A 469 -30.40 -23.85 -13.73
CA ASN A 469 -31.44 -23.84 -14.76
C ASN A 469 -31.15 -24.87 -15.86
N MET A 470 -29.88 -25.02 -16.30
CA MET A 470 -29.52 -26.05 -17.28
C MET A 470 -29.82 -27.47 -16.80
N VAL A 471 -29.58 -27.77 -15.52
CA VAL A 471 -29.95 -29.05 -14.92
C VAL A 471 -31.45 -29.22 -14.84
N ASP A 472 -32.16 -28.18 -14.38
CA ASP A 472 -33.62 -28.18 -14.30
C ASP A 472 -34.24 -28.49 -15.67
N VAL A 473 -33.80 -27.83 -16.74
CA VAL A 473 -34.28 -28.07 -18.11
C VAL A 473 -33.97 -29.48 -18.61
N ALA A 474 -32.77 -30.01 -18.35
CA ALA A 474 -32.38 -31.35 -18.78
C ALA A 474 -33.23 -32.44 -18.09
N LEU A 475 -33.43 -32.31 -16.77
CA LEU A 475 -34.26 -33.23 -16.00
C LEU A 475 -35.75 -33.12 -16.34
N ASP A 476 -36.25 -31.91 -16.59
CA ASP A 476 -37.66 -31.69 -16.97
C ASP A 476 -37.95 -32.23 -18.37
N SER A 477 -36.99 -32.16 -19.30
CA SER A 477 -37.07 -32.82 -20.61
C SER A 477 -37.14 -34.36 -20.46
N TRP A 478 -36.26 -34.93 -19.63
CA TRP A 478 -36.28 -36.37 -19.34
C TRP A 478 -37.58 -36.82 -18.67
N LEU A 479 -38.15 -36.00 -17.78
CA LEU A 479 -39.41 -36.27 -17.09
C LEU A 479 -40.60 -36.34 -18.07
N LYS A 480 -40.63 -35.46 -19.07
CA LYS A 480 -41.65 -35.49 -20.14
C LYS A 480 -41.58 -36.78 -20.95
N GLU A 481 -40.37 -37.24 -21.27
CA GLU A 481 -40.14 -38.47 -22.04
C GLU A 481 -40.43 -39.76 -21.23
N ASN A 482 -40.13 -39.77 -19.92
CA ASN A 482 -40.08 -40.99 -19.10
C ASN A 482 -40.96 -40.95 -17.84
N SER A 483 -42.07 -40.21 -17.86
CA SER A 483 -42.99 -40.08 -16.73
C SER A 483 -43.54 -41.41 -16.18
N SER A 484 -43.68 -42.43 -17.04
CA SER A 484 -44.09 -43.78 -16.66
C SER A 484 -43.07 -44.48 -15.77
N VAL A 485 -41.78 -44.31 -16.02
CA VAL A 485 -40.67 -44.95 -15.29
C VAL A 485 -40.59 -44.42 -13.86
N LEU A 486 -40.74 -43.10 -13.70
CA LEU A 486 -40.80 -42.49 -12.37
C LEU A 486 -42.04 -42.98 -11.61
N ARG A 487 -43.19 -43.11 -12.27
CA ARG A 487 -44.42 -43.62 -11.64
C ARG A 487 -44.24 -45.05 -11.15
N SER A 488 -43.62 -45.92 -11.94
CA SER A 488 -43.32 -47.30 -11.52
C SER A 488 -42.32 -47.35 -10.35
N TYR A 489 -41.30 -46.46 -10.31
CA TYR A 489 -40.43 -46.34 -9.14
C TYR A 489 -41.20 -45.89 -7.88
N MET A 490 -42.08 -44.89 -8.00
CA MET A 490 -42.88 -44.41 -6.87
C MET A 490 -43.86 -45.48 -6.35
N ARG A 491 -44.34 -46.37 -7.24
CA ARG A 491 -45.22 -47.51 -6.94
C ARG A 491 -44.49 -48.79 -6.56
N GLY A 492 -43.15 -48.79 -6.52
CA GLY A 492 -42.36 -49.97 -6.18
C GLY A 492 -42.46 -51.12 -7.21
N GLU A 493 -42.90 -50.82 -8.43
CA GLU A 493 -43.03 -51.78 -9.54
C GLU A 493 -41.66 -52.10 -10.15
N ALA A 494 -41.54 -53.24 -10.83
CA ALA A 494 -40.30 -53.66 -11.48
C ALA A 494 -39.90 -52.68 -12.60
N LEU A 495 -38.70 -52.10 -12.48
CA LEU A 495 -38.16 -51.15 -13.46
C LEU A 495 -37.65 -51.89 -14.71
N PRO A 496 -37.84 -51.33 -15.92
CA PRO A 496 -37.26 -51.88 -17.14
C PRO A 496 -35.72 -51.84 -17.08
N GLN A 497 -35.05 -52.94 -17.44
CA GLN A 497 -33.58 -53.14 -17.37
C GLN A 497 -32.76 -52.27 -18.35
N ASN A 498 -33.38 -51.34 -19.08
CA ASN A 498 -32.69 -50.50 -20.06
C ASN A 498 -32.00 -49.30 -19.40
N GLY A 499 -31.06 -48.66 -20.10
CA GLY A 499 -30.16 -47.57 -19.64
C GLY A 499 -30.79 -46.30 -19.03
N GLN A 500 -32.07 -46.33 -18.67
CA GLN A 500 -32.82 -45.30 -17.97
C GLN A 500 -32.63 -45.34 -16.45
N SER A 501 -32.05 -46.41 -15.89
CA SER A 501 -31.80 -46.55 -14.44
C SER A 501 -30.87 -45.47 -13.88
N MET A 502 -29.84 -45.08 -14.64
CA MET A 502 -28.89 -44.04 -14.22
C MET A 502 -29.49 -42.64 -14.29
N ALA A 503 -30.25 -42.33 -15.35
CA ALA A 503 -30.96 -41.06 -15.47
C ALA A 503 -32.02 -40.89 -14.36
N LEU A 504 -32.70 -41.98 -14.00
CA LEU A 504 -33.62 -42.02 -12.86
C LEU A 504 -32.87 -41.79 -11.54
N ALA A 505 -31.71 -42.42 -11.33
CA ALA A 505 -30.89 -42.17 -10.15
C ALA A 505 -30.45 -40.69 -10.03
N CYS A 506 -30.05 -40.07 -11.16
CA CYS A 506 -29.73 -38.65 -11.21
C CYS A 506 -30.94 -37.78 -10.83
N PHE A 507 -32.12 -38.09 -11.36
CA PHE A 507 -33.36 -37.37 -11.05
C PHE A 507 -33.71 -37.45 -9.56
N LEU A 508 -33.65 -38.65 -8.96
CA LEU A 508 -33.94 -38.86 -7.53
C LEU A 508 -32.96 -38.09 -6.63
N VAL A 509 -31.66 -38.12 -6.95
CA VAL A 509 -30.61 -37.45 -6.19
C VAL A 509 -30.79 -35.93 -6.20
N TYR A 510 -30.98 -35.34 -7.39
CA TYR A 510 -31.09 -33.89 -7.51
C TYR A 510 -32.40 -33.34 -6.94
N ARG A 511 -33.52 -34.06 -7.11
CA ARG A 511 -34.85 -33.66 -6.63
C ARG A 511 -35.15 -34.12 -5.19
N SER A 512 -34.19 -34.76 -4.52
CA SER A 512 -34.31 -35.17 -3.11
C SER A 512 -35.45 -36.16 -2.84
N ILE A 513 -35.77 -37.03 -3.78
CA ILE A 513 -36.94 -37.90 -3.63
C ILE A 513 -36.58 -39.09 -2.73
N PRO A 514 -37.23 -39.26 -1.57
CA PRO A 514 -36.93 -40.35 -0.65
C PRO A 514 -37.31 -41.71 -1.24
N CYS A 515 -36.68 -42.78 -0.74
CA CYS A 515 -37.07 -44.16 -1.09
C CYS A 515 -38.42 -44.50 -0.42
N LEU A 516 -39.45 -44.75 -1.23
CA LEU A 516 -40.84 -44.86 -0.77
C LEU A 516 -41.24 -46.24 -0.22
N ARG A 517 -40.28 -47.12 0.11
CA ARG A 517 -40.56 -48.51 0.57
C ARG A 517 -41.51 -48.60 1.78
N ASN A 518 -41.63 -47.55 2.60
CA ASN A 518 -42.49 -47.50 3.79
C ASN A 518 -43.68 -46.50 3.69
N THR A 519 -43.89 -45.85 2.54
CA THR A 519 -44.85 -44.73 2.37
C THR A 519 -45.90 -44.98 1.29
N HIS A 520 -46.05 -46.22 0.82
CA HIS A 520 -47.07 -46.62 -0.16
C HIS A 520 -48.49 -46.18 0.24
N THR A 521 -48.80 -46.15 1.54
CA THR A 521 -50.12 -45.80 2.05
C THR A 521 -50.45 -44.30 2.06
N GLN A 522 -49.48 -43.41 1.83
CA GLN A 522 -49.68 -41.96 2.04
C GLN A 522 -49.86 -41.14 0.75
N LEU A 523 -49.39 -41.63 -0.40
CA LEU A 523 -49.44 -40.91 -1.68
C LEU A 523 -50.51 -41.41 -2.66
N GLU A 524 -51.02 -42.63 -2.49
CA GLU A 524 -52.03 -43.23 -3.39
C GLU A 524 -53.43 -42.61 -3.28
N SER A 525 -53.71 -41.83 -2.23
CA SER A 525 -55.05 -41.26 -1.97
C SER A 525 -55.17 -39.74 -2.20
N CYS A 526 -54.18 -39.10 -2.83
CA CYS A 526 -54.18 -37.64 -3.01
C CYS A 526 -55.00 -37.25 -4.25
N SER A 527 -56.11 -36.54 -4.07
CA SER A 527 -56.98 -36.05 -5.16
C SER A 527 -56.75 -34.58 -5.51
N SER A 528 -56.04 -33.82 -4.66
CA SER A 528 -55.80 -32.38 -4.84
C SER A 528 -54.36 -31.95 -4.54
N LEU A 529 -53.90 -30.83 -5.14
CA LEU A 529 -52.59 -30.22 -4.87
C LEU A 529 -52.39 -29.91 -3.37
N GLY A 530 -53.46 -29.50 -2.68
CA GLY A 530 -53.44 -29.18 -1.25
C GLY A 530 -53.15 -30.40 -0.38
N ASP A 531 -53.66 -31.58 -0.76
CA ASP A 531 -53.39 -32.84 -0.05
C ASP A 531 -51.94 -33.30 -0.26
N VAL A 532 -51.39 -33.09 -1.45
CA VAL A 532 -49.97 -33.38 -1.74
C VAL A 532 -49.06 -32.45 -0.95
N LEU A 533 -49.40 -31.16 -0.83
CA LEU A 533 -48.62 -30.17 -0.08
C LEU A 533 -48.65 -30.40 1.44
N SER A 534 -49.80 -30.76 2.01
CA SER A 534 -49.91 -31.04 3.44
C SER A 534 -49.13 -32.30 3.85
N ARG A 535 -49.22 -33.38 3.06
CA ARG A 535 -48.54 -34.66 3.34
C ARG A 535 -47.04 -34.63 3.03
N SER A 536 -46.60 -33.78 2.10
CA SER A 536 -45.19 -33.63 1.73
C SER A 536 -44.34 -32.81 2.70
N SER A 537 -44.96 -32.01 3.57
CA SER A 537 -44.26 -31.34 4.68
C SER A 537 -43.45 -32.33 5.55
N GLN A 538 -43.90 -33.59 5.63
CA GLN A 538 -43.22 -34.67 6.34
C GLN A 538 -42.10 -35.34 5.53
N LEU A 539 -42.13 -35.24 4.19
CA LEU A 539 -41.20 -35.88 3.25
C LEU A 539 -39.91 -35.06 3.01
N ARG A 540 -39.81 -33.84 3.56
CA ARG A 540 -38.66 -32.91 3.38
C ARG A 540 -38.27 -32.65 1.91
N ILE A 541 -39.23 -32.73 0.98
CA ILE A 541 -39.02 -32.42 -0.43
C ILE A 541 -39.15 -30.90 -0.63
N PRO A 542 -38.22 -30.23 -1.35
CA PRO A 542 -38.36 -28.81 -1.68
C PRO A 542 -39.64 -28.54 -2.47
N LEU A 543 -40.37 -27.47 -2.13
CA LEU A 543 -41.64 -27.09 -2.78
C LEU A 543 -41.51 -27.01 -4.32
N ARG A 544 -40.38 -26.46 -4.79
CA ARG A 544 -40.03 -26.31 -6.20
C ARG A 544 -40.02 -27.64 -6.96
N ASP A 545 -39.54 -28.70 -6.32
CA ASP A 545 -39.40 -30.02 -6.92
C ASP A 545 -40.72 -30.79 -6.83
N LEU A 546 -41.50 -30.52 -5.77
CA LEU A 546 -42.84 -31.07 -5.60
C LEU A 546 -43.81 -30.61 -6.69
N LEU A 547 -43.81 -29.32 -7.05
CA LEU A 547 -44.65 -28.78 -8.14
C LEU A 547 -44.44 -29.52 -9.47
N ARG A 548 -43.22 -30.01 -9.73
CA ARG A 548 -42.89 -30.78 -10.93
C ARG A 548 -43.36 -32.24 -10.89
N LEU A 549 -43.61 -32.79 -9.69
CA LEU A 549 -44.07 -34.17 -9.49
C LEU A 549 -45.60 -34.31 -9.51
N VAL A 550 -46.33 -33.20 -9.31
CA VAL A 550 -47.80 -33.13 -9.30
C VAL A 550 -48.45 -33.79 -10.54
N PRO A 551 -47.99 -33.55 -11.78
CA PRO A 551 -48.59 -34.17 -12.98
C PRO A 551 -48.37 -35.69 -13.05
N VAL A 552 -47.31 -36.20 -12.41
CA VAL A 552 -46.98 -37.63 -12.43
C VAL A 552 -47.80 -38.39 -11.39
N LEU A 553 -48.03 -37.76 -10.23
CA LEU A 553 -48.76 -38.30 -9.07
C LEU A 553 -50.28 -38.31 -9.26
N LEU A 554 -50.88 -37.25 -9.83
CA LEU A 554 -52.33 -37.13 -9.99
C LEU A 554 -52.90 -37.92 -11.19
N GLY A 555 -52.05 -38.42 -12.09
CA GLY A 555 -52.48 -39.04 -13.34
C GLY A 555 -53.22 -38.06 -14.26
N SER A 556 -53.44 -38.44 -15.52
CA SER A 556 -54.10 -37.59 -16.54
C SER A 556 -55.61 -37.39 -16.32
N ALA A 557 -56.06 -37.18 -15.07
CA ALA A 557 -57.47 -37.00 -14.71
C ALA A 557 -57.86 -35.54 -14.43
N SER A 558 -56.90 -34.60 -14.39
CA SER A 558 -57.20 -33.16 -14.30
C SER A 558 -56.57 -32.43 -15.47
N GLY A 559 -57.41 -31.71 -16.23
CA GLY A 559 -57.09 -31.04 -17.49
C GLY A 559 -55.84 -30.17 -17.48
N ALA A 560 -55.29 -30.00 -18.68
CA ALA A 560 -54.12 -29.21 -18.99
C ALA A 560 -54.12 -27.84 -18.28
N PHE A 561 -53.11 -27.61 -17.45
CA PHE A 561 -52.66 -26.26 -17.10
C PHE A 561 -51.35 -26.01 -17.85
N PRO A 562 -51.28 -24.99 -18.74
CA PRO A 562 -50.06 -24.69 -19.47
C PRO A 562 -49.01 -24.13 -18.50
N LEU A 563 -47.92 -24.88 -18.32
CA LEU A 563 -46.67 -24.36 -17.74
C LEU A 563 -46.00 -23.44 -18.76
N GLN A 564 -46.53 -22.22 -18.91
CA GLN A 564 -45.81 -21.10 -19.50
C GLN A 564 -45.59 -20.05 -18.40
N ALA A 565 -44.32 -19.70 -18.21
CA ALA A 565 -43.79 -18.66 -17.31
C ALA A 565 -43.81 -18.99 -15.81
N PHE A 566 -42.67 -19.48 -15.30
CA PHE A 566 -41.98 -18.96 -14.12
C PHE A 566 -40.50 -19.34 -14.18
#